data_AF-A0A6I5IDD6-F1
#
_entry.id   AF-A0A6I5IDD6-F1
#
_cell.length_a   1.000
_cell.length_b   1.000
_cell.length_c   1.000
_cell.angle_alpha   90.00
_cell.angle_beta   90.00
_cell.angle_gamma   90.00
#
_symmetry.space_group_name_H-M   'P 1'
#
loop_
_entity.id
_entity.type
_entity.pdbx_description
1 polymer ?
#
loop_
_entity_poly.entity_id
_entity_poly.type
_entity_poly.pdbx_seq_one_letter_code
_entity_poly.pdbx_strand_id
1 'polypeptide(L)'
;MARTLTFSQLRKIKDQLPDGSIRKIADKLDLEEETVRNYFGGWNFDRGQSAGIHIEKGPEGGIVTITDTTILDLAESMIAR
;
A
#
# COMPACT_ATOMS: atom_id res chain seq x y z
N MET A 1 -7.24 2.10 12.11
CA MET A 1 -6.22 2.30 13.17
C MET A 1 -4.89 2.56 12.47
N ALA A 2 -3.99 3.36 13.01
CA ALA A 2 -2.68 3.54 12.37
C ALA A 2 -1.86 2.25 12.47
N ARG A 3 -1.16 1.87 11.40
CA ARG A 3 -0.30 0.67 11.35
C ARG A 3 1.13 1.05 11.01
N THR A 4 2.09 0.50 11.74
CA THR A 4 3.52 0.72 11.51
C THR A 4 4.16 -0.60 11.10
N LEU A 5 4.88 -0.59 9.97
CA LEU A 5 5.57 -1.75 9.40
C LEU A 5 6.80 -1.31 8.59
N THR A 6 7.70 -2.22 8.24
CA THR A 6 8.83 -1.89 7.36
C THR A 6 8.40 -1.78 5.90
N PHE A 7 9.16 -1.01 5.11
CA PHE A 7 8.91 -0.91 3.68
C PHE A 7 9.01 -2.27 2.97
N SER A 8 9.97 -3.11 3.38
CA SER A 8 10.07 -4.50 2.92
C SER A 8 8.81 -5.32 3.23
N GLN A 9 8.22 -5.18 4.42
CA GLN A 9 6.96 -5.85 4.76
C GLN A 9 5.80 -5.39 3.86
N LEU A 10 5.71 -4.08 3.60
CA LEU A 10 4.69 -3.51 2.72
C LEU A 10 4.80 -4.06 1.29
N ARG A 11 6.03 -4.15 0.76
CA ARG A 11 6.29 -4.80 -0.54
C ARG A 11 5.91 -6.27 -0.54
N LYS A 12 6.24 -6.99 0.53
CA LYS A 12 5.89 -8.42 0.65
C LYS A 12 4.38 -8.65 0.59
N ILE A 13 3.58 -7.75 1.14
CA ILE A 13 2.11 -7.81 1.03
C ILE A 13 1.69 -7.62 -0.42
N LYS A 14 2.21 -6.59 -1.10
CA LYS A 14 1.95 -6.36 -2.53
C LYS A 14 2.31 -7.58 -3.39
N ASP A 15 3.45 -8.21 -3.11
CA ASP A 15 3.93 -9.34 -3.91
C ASP A 15 3.15 -10.64 -3.66
N GLN A 16 2.38 -10.71 -2.56
CA GLN A 16 1.44 -11.82 -2.28
C GLN A 16 0.06 -11.59 -2.89
N LEU A 17 -0.23 -10.40 -3.42
CA LEU A 17 -1.54 -10.11 -3.99
C LEU A 17 -1.81 -10.94 -5.25
N PRO A 18 -3.00 -11.53 -5.39
CA PRO A 18 -3.42 -12.14 -6.65
C PRO A 18 -3.43 -11.14 -7.81
N ASP A 19 -3.29 -11.64 -9.03
CA ASP A 19 -3.39 -10.82 -10.23
C ASP A 19 -4.70 -10.01 -10.28
N GLY A 20 -4.58 -8.74 -10.68
CA GLY A 20 -5.71 -7.81 -10.76
C GLY A 20 -6.20 -7.27 -9.41
N SER A 21 -5.57 -7.61 -8.28
CA SER A 21 -5.96 -7.06 -6.96
C SER A 21 -5.84 -5.54 -6.90
N ILE A 22 -4.80 -4.96 -7.51
CA ILE A 22 -4.60 -3.50 -7.57
C ILE A 22 -5.80 -2.82 -8.24
N ARG A 23 -6.23 -3.32 -9.41
CA ARG A 23 -7.43 -2.83 -10.11
C ARG A 23 -8.69 -2.98 -9.25
N LYS A 24 -8.89 -4.14 -8.64
CA LYS A 24 -10.08 -4.38 -7.78
C LYS A 24 -10.15 -3.43 -6.59
N ILE A 25 -9.01 -3.11 -5.97
CA ILE A 25 -8.96 -2.16 -4.85
C ILE A 25 -9.25 -0.74 -5.37
N ALA A 26 -8.64 -0.36 -6.50
CA ALA A 26 -8.86 0.92 -7.15
C ALA A 26 -10.34 1.14 -7.49
N ASP A 27 -10.97 0.19 -8.18
CA ASP A 27 -12.40 0.23 -8.53
C ASP A 27 -13.31 0.30 -7.29
N LYS A 28 -12.95 -0.40 -6.21
CA LYS A 28 -13.74 -0.44 -4.98
C LYS A 28 -13.70 0.87 -4.18
N LEU A 29 -12.58 1.59 -4.27
CA LEU A 29 -12.35 2.83 -3.54
C LEU A 29 -12.53 4.08 -4.41
N ASP A 30 -12.88 3.91 -5.69
CA ASP A 30 -12.93 4.99 -6.69
C ASP A 30 -11.60 5.76 -6.78
N LEU A 31 -10.50 5.01 -6.82
CA LEU A 31 -9.13 5.52 -6.91
C LEU A 31 -8.49 5.11 -8.25
N GLU A 32 -7.41 5.79 -8.62
CA GLU A 32 -6.58 5.33 -9.74
C GLU A 32 -5.73 4.12 -9.33
N GLU A 33 -5.51 3.18 -10.26
CA GLU A 33 -4.61 2.03 -10.03
C GLU A 33 -3.19 2.48 -9.62
N GLU A 34 -2.74 3.63 -10.11
CA GLU A 34 -1.45 4.23 -9.75
C GLU A 34 -1.43 4.67 -8.28
N THR A 35 -2.53 5.23 -7.75
CA THR A 35 -2.65 5.58 -6.32
C THR A 35 -2.49 4.35 -5.44
N VAL A 36 -3.18 3.26 -5.79
CA VAL A 36 -3.08 1.98 -5.06
C VAL A 36 -1.67 1.37 -5.21
N ARG A 37 -1.05 1.47 -6.37
CA ARG A 37 0.34 0.99 -6.59
C ARG A 37 1.35 1.81 -5.77
N ASN A 38 1.19 3.12 -5.73
CA ASN A 38 2.02 4.04 -4.97
C ASN A 38 1.88 3.79 -3.46
N TYR A 39 0.69 3.40 -3.00
CA TYR A 39 0.46 3.01 -1.62
C TYR A 39 1.42 1.89 -1.15
N PHE A 40 1.74 0.92 -2.01
CA PHE A 40 2.68 -0.17 -1.69
C PHE A 40 4.16 0.15 -1.99
N GLY A 41 4.52 1.44 -2.08
CA GLY A 41 5.89 1.86 -2.33
C GLY A 41 6.27 1.93 -3.82
N GLY A 42 5.32 2.37 -4.65
CA GLY A 42 5.58 2.80 -6.03
C GLY A 42 6.48 4.05 -6.07
N TRP A 43 7.14 4.29 -7.21
CA TRP A 43 8.13 5.36 -7.35
C TRP A 43 7.57 6.69 -7.89
N ASN A 44 6.29 6.74 -8.25
CA ASN A 44 5.69 7.92 -8.87
C ASN A 44 4.94 8.78 -7.84
N PHE A 45 5.70 9.39 -6.93
CA PHE A 45 5.15 10.37 -5.98
C PHE A 45 4.81 11.72 -6.62
N ASP A 46 5.11 11.92 -7.90
CA ASP A 46 4.85 13.17 -8.63
C ASP A 46 3.35 13.45 -8.85
N ARG A 47 2.49 12.41 -8.74
CA ARG A 47 1.04 12.54 -8.99
C ARG A 47 0.13 11.84 -7.98
N GLY A 48 0.65 11.01 -7.09
CA GLY A 48 -0.16 10.35 -6.07
C GLY A 48 -0.13 11.12 -4.76
N GLN A 49 -1.28 11.63 -4.31
CA GLN A 49 -1.45 12.05 -2.92
C GLN A 49 -0.87 10.98 -1.99
N SER A 50 -0.07 11.36 -1.00
CA SER A 50 0.32 10.43 0.05
C SER A 50 -0.96 10.00 0.75
N ALA A 51 -1.44 8.79 0.44
CA ALA A 51 -2.66 8.22 0.98
C ALA A 51 -2.50 7.85 2.47
N GLY A 52 -2.10 8.82 3.30
CA GLY A 52 -1.84 8.67 4.73
C GLY A 52 -0.52 7.96 5.07
N ILE A 53 0.45 7.89 4.14
CA ILE A 53 1.70 7.15 4.35
C ILE A 53 2.84 8.10 4.74
N HIS A 54 3.44 7.84 5.89
CA HIS A 54 4.68 8.47 6.35
C HIS A 54 5.82 7.46 6.29
N ILE A 55 6.91 7.81 5.63
CA ILE A 55 8.10 6.95 5.49
C ILE A 55 9.27 7.62 6.21
N GLU A 56 9.84 6.90 7.18
CA GLU A 56 11.03 7.31 7.93
C GLU A 56 12.23 6.46 7.51
N LYS A 57 13.42 7.08 7.52
CA LYS A 57 14.67 6.37 7.23
C LYS A 57 14.91 5.30 8.31
N GLY A 58 15.23 4.09 7.88
CA GLY A 58 15.45 2.95 8.77
C GLY A 58 15.96 1.72 8.02
N PRO A 59 16.22 0.62 8.75
CA PRO A 59 16.56 -0.67 8.13
C PRO A 59 15.44 -1.16 7.21
N GLU A 60 15.78 -2.03 6.26
CA GLU A 60 14.81 -2.62 5.31
C GLU A 60 14.03 -1.62 4.44
N GLY A 61 14.67 -0.52 4.04
CA GLY A 61 14.08 0.49 3.15
C GLY A 61 13.22 1.54 3.86
N GLY A 62 13.13 1.48 5.20
CA GLY A 62 12.46 2.49 6.03
C GLY A 62 11.29 1.94 6.83
N ILE A 63 10.88 2.70 7.83
CA ILE A 63 9.66 2.45 8.61
C ILE A 63 8.52 3.20 7.94
N VAL A 64 7.43 2.50 7.67
CA VAL A 64 6.23 3.04 7.06
C VAL A 64 5.14 3.08 8.13
N THR A 65 4.63 4.27 8.40
CA THR A 65 3.44 4.47 9.23
C THR A 65 2.27 4.87 8.33
N ILE A 66 1.22 4.08 8.40
CA ILE A 66 0.01 4.21 7.57
C ILE A 66 -1.12 4.65 8.49
N THR A 67 -1.66 5.85 8.27
CA THR A 67 -2.80 6.35 9.04
C THR A 67 -4.13 5.85 8.49
N ASP A 68 -4.26 5.74 7.17
CA ASP A 68 -5.41 5.15 6.49
C ASP A 68 -5.07 3.76 5.97
N THR A 69 -5.51 2.73 6.69
CA THR A 69 -5.24 1.33 6.36
C THR A 69 -6.20 0.76 5.33
N THR A 70 -7.14 1.53 4.77
CA THR A 70 -8.22 0.99 3.91
C THR A 70 -7.70 0.16 2.74
N ILE A 71 -6.65 0.63 2.05
CA ILE A 71 -6.01 -0.12 0.95
C ILE A 71 -5.31 -1.39 1.47
N LEU A 72 -4.62 -1.29 2.61
CA LEU A 72 -3.91 -2.42 3.23
C LEU A 72 -4.87 -3.50 3.72
N ASP A 73 -5.97 -3.12 4.36
CA ASP A 73 -6.97 -4.03 4.91
C ASP A 73 -7.66 -4.81 3.77
N LEU A 74 -7.97 -4.12 2.66
CA LEU A 74 -8.49 -4.79 1.46
C LEU A 74 -7.47 -5.76 0.86
N ALA A 75 -6.21 -5.35 0.77
CA ALA A 75 -5.14 -6.21 0.25
C ALA A 75 -4.94 -7.47 1.10
N GLU A 76 -4.87 -7.33 2.42
CA GLU A 76 -4.73 -8.47 3.34
C GLU A 76 -5.93 -9.43 3.24
N SER A 77 -7.15 -8.90 3.08
CA SER A 77 -8.36 -9.72 2.88
C SER A 77 -8.34 -10.55 1.58
N MET A 78 -7.58 -10.12 0.58
CA MET A 78 -7.42 -10.84 -0.69
C MET A 78 -6.38 -11.96 -0.60
N ILE A 79 -5.40 -11.82 0.30
CA ILE A 79 -4.33 -12.81 0.52
C ILE A 79 -4.79 -13.95 1.42
N ALA A 80 -5.64 -13.67 2.41
CA ALA A 80 -6.10 -14.64 3.41
C ALA A 80 -7.10 -15.71 2.89
N ARG A 81 -7.00 -16.11 1.62
CA ARG A 81 -7.86 -17.12 0.96
C ARG A 81 -7.19 -18.47 0.81
#